data_AF-W7YIT3-F1
#
_entry.id   AF-W7YIT3-F1
#
_cell.length_a   1.000
_cell.length_b   1.000
_cell.length_c   1.000
_cell.angle_alpha   90.00
_cell.angle_beta   90.00
_cell.angle_gamma   90.00
#
_symmetry.space_group_name_H-M   'P 1'
#
loop_
_entity.id
_entity.type
_entity.pdbx_description
1 polymer ?
#
loop_
_entity_poly.entity_id
_entity_poly.type
_entity_poly.pdbx_seq_one_letter_code
_entity_poly.pdbx_strand_id
1 'polypeptide(L)'
;MPTFDSIQVTGSATVQQDLQVGGNETIAQSLNVNGSETVNNHLAVGGTITSGQGVNTLFRLGVWSQPTLPGGTSSVQQVIFYPTGSSNQPGLLLQGTDGLNYVLFIDVSSGTANLAIQRV
;
A
#
# COMPACT_ATOMS: atom_id res chain seq x y z
N MET A 1 -0.64 -25.27 36.02
CA MET A 1 -0.99 -23.84 35.91
C MET A 1 -2.50 -23.73 35.96
N PRO A 2 -3.07 -22.78 36.71
CA PRO A 2 -4.51 -22.56 36.67
C PRO A 2 -4.95 -22.16 35.25
N THR A 3 -6.11 -22.64 34.82
CA THR A 3 -6.78 -22.24 33.58
C THR A 3 -8.11 -21.59 33.92
N PHE A 4 -8.58 -20.71 33.05
CA PHE A 4 -9.86 -20.02 33.19
C PHE A 4 -10.66 -20.22 31.91
N ASP A 5 -11.94 -20.55 32.05
CA ASP A 5 -12.85 -20.64 30.90
C ASP A 5 -13.21 -19.25 30.35
N SER A 6 -13.23 -18.24 31.22
CA SER A 6 -13.50 -16.85 30.86
C SER A 6 -12.82 -15.88 31.83
N ILE A 7 -12.36 -14.75 31.30
CA ILE A 7 -11.79 -13.63 32.05
C ILE A 7 -12.45 -12.35 31.53
N GLN A 8 -13.08 -11.59 32.42
CA GLN A 8 -13.55 -10.24 32.13
C GLN A 8 -12.65 -9.24 32.83
N VAL A 9 -12.02 -8.35 32.07
CA VAL A 9 -11.23 -7.23 32.60
C VAL A 9 -11.98 -5.94 32.29
N THR A 10 -12.38 -5.19 33.31
CA THR A 10 -13.10 -3.92 33.17
C THR A 10 -12.18 -2.69 33.19
N GLY A 11 -10.92 -2.88 33.55
CA GLY A 11 -9.86 -1.88 33.51
C GLY A 11 -8.77 -2.24 32.51
N SER A 12 -7.57 -1.69 32.72
CA SER A 12 -6.40 -1.97 31.89
C SER A 12 -5.80 -3.34 32.20
N ALA A 13 -5.35 -4.04 31.17
CA ALA A 13 -4.50 -5.22 31.29
C ALA A 13 -3.15 -4.96 30.61
N THR A 14 -2.07 -5.43 31.23
CA THR A 14 -0.72 -5.40 30.65
C THR A 14 -0.16 -6.81 30.66
N VAL A 15 0.27 -7.31 29.50
CA VAL A 15 1.01 -8.56 29.37
C VAL A 15 2.47 -8.19 29.11
N GLN A 16 3.36 -8.63 30.00
CA GLN A 16 4.79 -8.27 29.96
C GLN A 16 5.60 -9.12 28.98
N GLN A 17 5.02 -10.24 28.56
CA GLN A 17 5.60 -11.27 27.70
C GLN A 17 4.70 -11.45 26.47
N ASP A 18 4.77 -12.59 25.81
CA ASP A 18 3.95 -12.88 24.64
C ASP A 18 2.49 -13.17 25.03
N LEU A 19 1.57 -12.62 24.25
CA LEU A 19 0.16 -13.00 24.25
C LEU A 19 -0.14 -13.81 22.99
N GLN A 20 -0.48 -15.07 23.16
CA GLN A 20 -0.97 -15.90 22.06
C GLN A 20 -2.49 -16.03 22.15
N VAL A 21 -3.19 -15.55 21.13
CA VAL A 21 -4.65 -15.73 20.98
C VAL A 21 -4.90 -16.86 20.00
N GLY A 22 -5.42 -17.99 20.48
CA GLY A 22 -5.70 -19.17 19.65
C GLY A 22 -7.02 -19.09 18.86
N GLY A 23 -7.83 -18.07 19.12
CA GLY A 23 -9.12 -17.81 18.47
C GLY A 23 -9.16 -16.45 17.77
N ASN A 24 -10.37 -15.95 17.54
CA ASN A 24 -10.56 -14.62 16.95
C ASN A 24 -10.30 -13.52 18.00
N GLU A 25 -9.66 -12.44 17.56
CA GLU A 25 -9.49 -11.21 18.33
C GLU A 25 -10.35 -10.10 17.72
N THR A 26 -10.89 -9.20 18.54
CA THR A 26 -11.60 -8.01 18.07
C THR A 26 -11.18 -6.82 18.90
N ILE A 27 -10.68 -5.78 18.23
CA ILE A 27 -10.26 -4.53 18.83
C ILE A 27 -11.26 -3.46 18.41
N ALA A 28 -12.01 -2.93 19.38
CA ALA A 28 -13.08 -1.96 19.10
C ALA A 28 -12.58 -0.54 18.83
N GLN A 29 -11.34 -0.24 19.25
CA GLN A 29 -10.70 1.06 19.10
C GLN A 29 -9.44 0.93 18.25
N SER A 30 -8.38 1.66 18.57
CA SER A 30 -7.12 1.63 17.84
C SER A 30 -6.24 0.46 18.29
N LEU A 31 -5.58 -0.17 17.31
CA LEU A 31 -4.41 -1.02 17.52
C LEU A 31 -3.17 -0.21 17.14
N ASN A 32 -2.18 -0.13 18.03
CA ASN A 32 -0.87 0.41 17.71
C ASN A 32 0.17 -0.71 17.80
N VAL A 33 0.89 -0.95 16.70
CA VAL A 33 1.96 -1.96 16.62
C VAL A 33 3.29 -1.23 16.41
N ASN A 34 4.14 -1.24 17.44
CA ASN A 34 5.48 -0.63 17.35
C ASN A 34 6.48 -1.52 16.58
N GLY A 35 6.18 -2.81 16.48
CA GLY A 35 6.98 -3.80 15.75
C GLY A 35 6.41 -4.12 14.37
N SER A 36 6.63 -5.34 13.91
CA SER A 36 6.06 -5.83 12.65
C SER A 36 4.76 -6.59 12.88
N GLU A 37 3.82 -6.42 11.96
CA GLU A 37 2.59 -7.20 11.89
C GLU A 37 2.62 -8.05 10.62
N THR A 38 2.16 -9.30 10.70
CA THR A 38 2.00 -10.18 9.54
C THR A 38 0.57 -10.68 9.46
N VAL A 39 -0.11 -10.36 8.36
CA VAL A 39 -1.46 -10.85 8.06
C VAL A 39 -1.36 -11.94 7.02
N ASN A 40 -1.61 -13.19 7.41
CA ASN A 40 -1.38 -14.36 6.55
C ASN A 40 -2.40 -14.53 5.42
N ASN A 41 -3.63 -14.02 5.58
CA ASN A 41 -4.71 -14.30 4.65
C ASN A 41 -5.28 -13.03 4.00
N HIS A 42 -6.00 -12.21 4.77
CA HIS A 42 -6.66 -11.04 4.23
C HIS A 42 -6.66 -9.87 5.22
N LEU A 43 -6.31 -8.69 4.71
CA LEU A 43 -6.46 -7.41 5.38
C LEU A 43 -7.46 -6.54 4.61
N ALA A 44 -8.61 -6.27 5.22
CA ALA A 44 -9.57 -5.30 4.73
C ALA A 44 -9.38 -3.98 5.47
N VAL A 45 -9.19 -2.88 4.74
CA VAL A 45 -9.08 -1.53 5.31
C VAL A 45 -10.24 -0.69 4.78
N GLY A 46 -11.15 -0.28 5.66
CA GLY A 46 -12.29 0.57 5.29
C GLY A 46 -11.94 2.05 5.10
N GLY A 47 -10.72 2.45 5.51
CA GLY A 47 -10.20 3.82 5.38
C GLY A 47 -8.98 3.90 4.48
N THR A 48 -7.98 4.70 4.88
CA THR A 48 -6.76 4.94 4.11
C THR A 48 -5.59 4.11 4.62
N ILE A 49 -4.70 3.69 3.71
CA ILE A 49 -3.40 3.10 4.01
C ILE A 49 -2.32 4.13 3.68
N THR A 50 -1.43 4.43 4.63
CA THR A 50 -0.27 5.28 4.43
C THR A 50 1.01 4.49 4.72
N SER A 51 1.91 4.39 3.75
CA SER A 51 3.20 3.72 3.90
C SER A 51 4.35 4.74 3.89
N GLY A 52 5.23 4.68 4.88
CA GLY A 52 6.40 5.57 4.95
C GLY A 52 7.53 5.22 3.99
N GLN A 53 7.52 4.02 3.40
CA GLN A 53 8.51 3.54 2.43
C GLN A 53 7.81 3.11 1.14
N GLY A 54 7.60 1.82 0.92
CA GLY A 54 6.92 1.30 -0.27
C GLY A 54 5.85 0.26 0.04
N VAL A 55 4.99 0.01 -0.94
CA VAL A 55 4.02 -1.09 -0.93
C VAL A 55 4.43 -2.07 -2.02
N ASN A 56 4.79 -3.30 -1.65
CA ASN A 56 5.06 -4.37 -2.60
C ASN A 56 3.82 -5.27 -2.72
N THR A 57 3.32 -5.47 -3.93
CA THR A 57 2.19 -6.37 -4.20
C THR A 57 2.64 -7.50 -5.12
N LEU A 58 2.46 -8.75 -4.70
CA LEU A 58 2.93 -9.92 -5.46
C LEU A 58 2.16 -10.18 -6.76
N PHE A 59 0.85 -9.93 -6.77
CA PHE A 59 0.00 -10.25 -7.92
C PHE A 59 -0.59 -9.01 -8.58
N ARG A 60 -1.43 -8.26 -7.85
CA ARG A 60 -2.19 -7.14 -8.41
C ARG A 60 -2.38 -6.04 -7.39
N LEU A 61 -2.28 -4.81 -7.86
CA LEU A 61 -2.79 -3.61 -7.20
C LEU A 61 -3.92 -3.06 -8.08
N GLY A 62 -5.15 -2.97 -7.55
CA GLY A 62 -6.33 -2.53 -8.29
C GLY A 62 -6.93 -1.26 -7.69
N VAL A 63 -7.32 -0.32 -8.55
CA VAL A 63 -8.12 0.86 -8.19
C VAL A 63 -9.52 0.64 -8.75
N TRP A 64 -10.50 0.42 -7.87
CA TRP A 64 -11.85 -0.02 -8.27
C TRP A 64 -12.88 1.10 -8.30
N SER A 65 -12.55 2.26 -7.72
CA SER A 65 -13.34 3.49 -7.90
C SER A 65 -12.77 4.26 -9.09
N GLN A 66 -13.56 4.42 -10.16
CA GLN A 66 -13.19 5.24 -11.30
C GLN A 66 -13.12 6.72 -10.88
N PRO A 67 -12.01 7.42 -11.13
CA PRO A 67 -11.95 8.87 -10.94
C PRO A 67 -13.07 9.53 -11.75
N THR A 68 -13.84 10.44 -11.14
CA THR A 68 -14.75 11.30 -11.89
C THR A 68 -13.89 12.16 -12.81
N LEU A 69 -13.96 11.89 -14.12
CA LEU A 69 -13.27 12.69 -15.12
C LEU A 69 -13.81 14.12 -15.05
N PRO A 70 -12.95 15.15 -14.97
CA PRO A 70 -13.38 16.52 -15.22
C PRO A 70 -14.08 16.58 -16.58
N GLY A 71 -15.20 17.31 -16.68
CA GLY A 71 -15.90 17.48 -17.95
C GLY A 71 -14.96 18.07 -19.01
N GLY A 72 -14.65 17.30 -20.05
CA GLY A 72 -13.71 17.66 -21.11
C GLY A 72 -13.67 16.61 -22.21
N THR A 73 -13.13 16.97 -23.37
CA THR A 73 -12.89 16.02 -24.46
C THR A 73 -11.65 15.18 -24.17
N SER A 74 -11.72 13.86 -24.39
CA SER A 74 -10.55 13.01 -24.34
C SER A 74 -9.57 13.40 -25.45
N SER A 75 -8.30 13.60 -25.12
CA SER A 75 -7.21 13.68 -26.09
C SER A 75 -6.40 12.39 -26.06
N VAL A 76 -5.84 12.00 -27.21
CA VAL A 76 -4.87 10.91 -27.27
C VAL A 76 -3.56 11.44 -26.70
N GLN A 77 -3.28 11.11 -25.44
CA GLN A 77 -2.02 11.44 -24.82
C GLN A 77 -1.11 10.20 -24.82
N GLN A 78 0.04 10.33 -25.48
CA GLN A 78 1.00 9.24 -25.63
C GLN A 78 1.75 9.03 -24.31
N VAL A 79 2.01 7.77 -23.95
CA VAL A 79 2.97 7.44 -22.90
C VAL A 79 4.38 7.71 -23.41
N ILE A 80 5.11 8.62 -22.77
CA ILE A 80 6.50 8.93 -23.14
C ILE A 80 7.42 7.87 -22.52
N PHE A 81 8.30 7.27 -23.32
CA PHE A 81 9.29 6.31 -22.82
C PHE A 81 10.69 6.91 -22.76
N TYR A 82 11.31 6.85 -21.58
CA TYR A 82 12.70 7.22 -21.35
C TYR A 82 13.56 5.95 -21.18
N PRO A 83 14.50 5.67 -22.11
CA PRO A 83 15.33 4.47 -22.03
C PRO A 83 16.36 4.51 -20.90
N THR A 84 16.59 5.69 -20.31
CA THR A 84 17.50 5.96 -19.18
C THR A 84 16.99 7.17 -18.42
N GLY A 85 17.06 7.20 -17.10
CA GLY A 85 16.84 8.42 -16.34
C GLY A 85 17.40 8.39 -14.91
N SER A 86 16.96 9.32 -14.06
CA SER A 86 17.47 9.49 -12.70
C SER A 86 17.04 8.34 -11.78
N SER A 87 17.96 7.80 -10.99
CA SER A 87 17.69 6.75 -9.98
C SER A 87 16.68 7.19 -8.90
N ASN A 88 16.45 8.49 -8.78
CA ASN A 88 15.59 9.09 -7.75
C ASN A 88 14.27 9.63 -8.32
N GLN A 89 13.88 9.22 -9.53
CA GLN A 89 12.61 9.64 -10.14
C GLN A 89 11.43 9.18 -9.26
N PRO A 90 10.61 10.08 -8.70
CA PRO A 90 9.42 9.69 -7.98
C PRO A 90 8.37 9.13 -8.94
N GLY A 91 7.68 8.07 -8.52
CA GLY A 91 6.60 7.47 -9.28
C GLY A 91 6.27 6.06 -8.82
N LEU A 92 5.42 5.39 -9.57
CA LEU A 92 5.09 3.99 -9.33
C LEU A 92 6.20 3.11 -9.90
N LEU A 93 6.96 2.46 -9.01
CA LEU A 93 7.96 1.47 -9.39
C LEU A 93 7.27 0.16 -9.82
N LEU A 94 7.57 -0.29 -11.02
CA LEU A 94 7.03 -1.49 -11.66
C LEU A 94 8.19 -2.34 -12.17
N GLN A 95 8.15 -3.64 -11.96
CA GLN A 95 9.13 -4.55 -12.56
C GLN A 95 8.63 -5.02 -13.93
N GLY A 96 9.47 -4.87 -14.95
CA GLY A 96 9.20 -5.37 -16.30
C GLY A 96 9.39 -6.89 -16.40
N THR A 97 8.81 -7.50 -17.44
CA THR A 97 9.02 -8.93 -17.75
C THR A 97 10.47 -9.24 -18.16
N ASP A 98 11.25 -8.22 -18.47
CA ASP A 98 12.70 -8.30 -18.73
C ASP A 98 13.55 -8.23 -17.44
N GLY A 99 12.91 -8.14 -16.27
CA GLY A 99 13.55 -8.06 -14.97
C GLY A 99 14.06 -6.67 -14.57
N LEU A 100 13.90 -5.67 -15.45
CA LEU A 100 14.33 -4.29 -15.19
C LEU A 100 13.25 -3.52 -14.44
N ASN A 101 13.66 -2.46 -13.75
CA ASN A 101 12.75 -1.58 -13.04
C ASN A 101 12.31 -0.42 -13.94
N TYR A 102 11.03 -0.08 -13.84
CA TYR A 102 10.42 1.02 -14.55
C TYR A 102 9.67 1.90 -13.57
N VAL A 103 9.79 3.21 -13.71
CA VAL A 103 9.01 4.17 -12.93
C VAL A 103 7.98 4.80 -13.84
N LEU A 104 6.70 4.65 -13.49
CA LEU A 104 5.58 5.36 -14.09
C LEU A 104 5.35 6.66 -13.32
N PHE A 105 5.38 7.80 -14.02
CA PHE A 105 5.28 9.13 -13.41
C PHE A 105 4.58 10.13 -14.34
N ILE A 106 4.26 11.31 -13.82
CA ILE A 106 3.74 12.43 -14.60
C ILE A 106 4.90 13.33 -15.01
N ASP A 107 5.16 13.44 -16.32
CA ASP A 107 6.11 14.40 -16.89
C ASP A 107 5.40 15.71 -17.23
N VAL A 108 5.96 16.83 -16.78
CA VAL A 108 5.46 18.19 -17.03
C VAL A 108 6.48 19.07 -17.75
N SER A 109 7.58 18.49 -18.24
CA SER A 109 8.71 19.21 -18.85
C SER A 109 8.31 20.09 -20.05
N SER A 110 7.25 19.71 -20.76
CA SER A 110 6.70 20.45 -21.92
C SER A 110 5.65 21.50 -21.56
N GLY A 111 5.34 21.68 -20.27
CA GLY A 111 4.23 22.52 -19.80
C GLY A 111 2.85 21.85 -19.85
N THR A 112 2.75 20.66 -20.45
CA THR A 112 1.56 19.79 -20.40
C THR A 112 1.90 18.50 -19.65
N ALA A 113 1.05 18.08 -18.72
CA ALA A 113 1.23 16.83 -17.99
C ALA A 113 1.04 15.62 -18.92
N ASN A 114 2.05 14.77 -19.05
CA ASN A 114 2.03 13.52 -19.82
C ASN A 114 2.31 12.34 -18.90
N LEU A 115 1.70 11.19 -19.16
CA LEU A 115 2.11 9.95 -18.50
C LEU A 115 3.44 9.49 -19.11
N ALA A 116 4.42 9.17 -18.27
CA ALA A 116 5.76 8.79 -18.70
C ALA A 116 6.22 7.52 -17.98
N ILE A 117 7.03 6.72 -18.67
CA ILE A 117 7.70 5.53 -18.15
C ILE A 117 9.20 5.72 -18.33
N GLN A 118 9.97 5.56 -17.26
CA GLN A 118 11.42 5.61 -17.28
C GLN A 118 12.00 4.27 -16.84
N ARG A 119 12.97 3.73 -17.59
CA ARG A 119 13.78 2.61 -17.13
C ARG A 119 14.82 3.07 -16.11
N VAL A 120 14.92 2.37 -14.98
CA VAL A 120 15.82 2.67 -13.85
C VAL A 120 16.84 1.57 -13.66
#